data_AF-A0A7X9GH41-F1
#
_entry.id   AF-A0A7X9GH41-F1
#
_cell.length_a   1.000
_cell.length_b   1.000
_cell.length_c   1.000
_cell.angle_alpha   90.00
_cell.angle_beta   90.00
_cell.angle_gamma   90.00
#
_symmetry.space_group_name_H-M   'P 1'
#
loop_
_entity.id
_entity.type
_entity.pdbx_description
1 polymer ?
#
loop_
_entity_poly.entity_id
_entity_poly.type
_entity_poly.pdbx_seq_one_letter_code
_entity_poly.pdbx_strand_id
1 'polypeptide(L)'
;REFKEEFSIDIEVGEKIAEAEFTHKGIVSDLFAYRVYFLNENPTWVLSEHEKIKWATIEEIKSLDFVDSDLLLIQQIEKKLAHEK
;
A
#
# COMPACT_ATOMS: atom_id res chain seq x y z
N ARG A 1 11.01 -7.96 -1.19
CA ARG A 1 11.91 -7.63 -2.32
C ARG A 1 11.64 -6.22 -2.83
N GLU A 2 10.43 -5.92 -3.34
CA GLU A 2 10.09 -4.60 -3.90
C GLU A 2 10.44 -3.41 -2.96
N PHE A 3 10.03 -3.46 -1.69
CA PHE A 3 10.39 -2.43 -0.70
C PHE A 3 11.90 -2.18 -0.56
N LYS A 4 12.73 -3.22 -0.74
CA LYS A 4 14.19 -3.11 -0.67
C LYS A 4 14.75 -2.45 -1.92
N GLU A 5 14.21 -2.78 -3.09
CA GLU A 5 14.69 -2.28 -4.39
C GLU A 5 14.24 -0.83 -4.63
N GLU A 6 12.99 -0.52 -4.35
CA GLU A 6 12.39 0.79 -4.64
C GLU A 6 12.61 1.84 -3.56
N PHE A 7 12.74 1.41 -2.29
CA PHE A 7 12.82 2.29 -1.11
C PHE A 7 14.07 2.09 -0.24
N SER A 8 14.88 1.04 -0.48
CA SER A 8 15.98 0.60 0.40
C SER A 8 15.56 0.22 1.83
N ILE A 9 14.29 -0.16 2.04
CA ILE A 9 13.74 -0.48 3.36
C ILE A 9 13.59 -2.00 3.56
N ASP A 10 14.02 -2.49 4.73
CA ASP A 10 13.74 -3.83 5.19
C ASP A 10 12.43 -3.86 5.98
N ILE A 11 11.54 -4.77 5.58
CA ILE A 11 10.20 -4.92 6.16
C ILE A 11 9.94 -6.38 6.55
N GLU A 12 9.02 -6.56 7.49
CA GLU A 12 8.31 -7.82 7.71
C GLU A 12 6.92 -7.73 7.08
N VAL A 13 6.55 -8.75 6.30
CA VAL A 13 5.21 -8.86 5.71
C VAL A 13 4.30 -9.59 6.68
N GLY A 14 3.22 -8.93 7.10
CA GLY A 14 2.20 -9.47 7.97
C GLY A 14 1.01 -10.05 7.22
N GLU A 15 -0.18 -9.90 7.81
CA GLU A 15 -1.42 -10.44 7.24
C GLU A 15 -1.91 -9.69 6.00
N LYS A 16 -2.66 -10.39 5.15
CA LYS A 16 -3.44 -9.80 4.06
C LYS A 16 -4.63 -9.06 4.63
N ILE A 17 -4.78 -7.78 4.28
CA ILE A 17 -5.84 -6.90 4.83
C ILE A 17 -6.90 -6.49 3.81
N ALA A 18 -6.61 -6.59 2.51
CA ALA A 18 -7.56 -6.33 1.45
C ALA A 18 -7.12 -7.02 0.15
N GLU A 19 -8.08 -7.24 -0.75
CA GLU A 19 -7.82 -7.72 -2.10
C GLU A 19 -8.83 -7.19 -3.11
N ALA A 20 -8.42 -7.07 -4.37
CA ALA A 20 -9.31 -6.71 -5.47
C ALA A 20 -8.86 -7.40 -6.76
N GLU A 21 -9.82 -7.66 -7.64
CA GLU A 21 -9.57 -8.08 -9.01
C GLU A 21 -9.97 -6.92 -9.94
N PHE A 22 -9.16 -6.61 -10.93
CA PHE A 22 -9.48 -5.59 -11.94
C PHE A 22 -8.90 -5.96 -13.30
N THR A 23 -9.43 -5.34 -14.36
CA THR A 23 -8.92 -5.55 -15.72
C THR A 23 -8.13 -4.35 -16.19
N HIS A 24 -6.85 -4.55 -16.53
CA HIS A 24 -5.99 -3.53 -17.14
C HIS A 24 -5.56 -3.97 -18.54
N LYS A 25 -5.90 -3.19 -19.57
CA LYS A 25 -5.56 -3.46 -20.98
C LYS A 25 -5.99 -4.87 -21.45
N GLY A 26 -7.14 -5.35 -20.95
CA GLY A 26 -7.70 -6.67 -21.29
C GLY A 26 -7.09 -7.84 -20.52
N ILE A 27 -6.19 -7.57 -19.55
CA ILE A 27 -5.60 -8.58 -18.67
C ILE A 27 -6.26 -8.46 -17.30
N VAL A 28 -6.76 -9.59 -16.78
CA VAL A 28 -7.26 -9.69 -15.41
C VAL A 28 -6.07 -9.72 -14.46
N SER A 29 -6.10 -8.85 -13.46
CA SER A 29 -5.03 -8.67 -12.48
C SER A 29 -5.61 -8.75 -11.07
N ASP A 30 -4.94 -9.55 -10.24
CA ASP A 30 -5.20 -9.60 -8.80
C ASP A 30 -4.31 -8.60 -8.06
N LEU A 31 -4.91 -7.86 -7.13
CA LEU A 31 -4.25 -6.90 -6.27
C LEU A 31 -4.44 -7.30 -4.81
N PHE A 32 -3.34 -7.40 -4.07
CA PHE A 32 -3.35 -7.78 -2.66
C PHE A 32 -2.66 -6.72 -1.81
N ALA A 33 -3.33 -6.24 -0.76
CA ALA A 33 -2.72 -5.40 0.26
C ALA A 33 -2.35 -6.24 1.49
N TYR A 34 -1.09 -6.11 1.91
CA TYR A 34 -0.56 -6.71 3.12
C TYR A 34 -0.19 -5.62 4.12
N ARG A 35 -0.44 -5.89 5.40
CA ARG A 35 0.13 -5.08 6.47
C ARG A 35 1.64 -5.34 6.53
N VAL A 36 2.43 -4.27 6.64
CA VAL A 36 3.88 -4.36 6.72
C VAL A 36 4.40 -3.68 7.97
N TYR A 37 5.51 -4.20 8.50
CA TYR A 37 6.17 -3.65 9.67
C TYR A 37 7.62 -3.31 9.31
N PHE A 38 8.06 -2.11 9.65
CA PHE A 38 9.44 -1.72 9.40
C PHE A 38 10.34 -2.33 10.45
N LEU A 39 11.44 -2.95 10.00
CA LEU A 39 12.42 -3.55 10.91
C LEU A 39 13.34 -2.51 11.56
N ASN A 40 13.33 -1.27 11.03
CA ASN A 40 14.08 -0.13 11.55
C ASN A 40 13.11 0.96 12.01
N GLU A 41 13.34 1.52 13.20
CA GLU A 41 12.48 2.58 13.75
C GLU A 41 12.55 3.90 12.97
N ASN A 42 13.70 4.18 12.34
CA ASN A 42 13.93 5.39 11.55
C ASN A 42 14.45 5.04 10.14
N PRO A 43 13.57 4.59 9.23
CA PRO A 43 13.96 4.24 7.87
C PRO A 43 14.49 5.46 7.12
N THR A 44 15.66 5.31 6.47
CA THR A 44 16.14 6.29 5.48
C THR A 44 15.61 5.88 4.11
N TRP A 45 14.77 6.74 3.53
CA TRP A 45 14.13 6.50 2.25
C TRP A 45 15.08 6.81 1.10
N VAL A 46 15.26 5.85 0.19
CA VAL A 46 15.90 6.07 -1.11
C VAL A 46 14.84 5.84 -2.17
N LEU A 47 14.36 6.89 -2.81
CA LEU A 47 13.28 6.81 -3.79
C LEU A 47 13.86 6.55 -5.20
N SER A 48 14.05 5.29 -5.56
CA SER A 48 14.67 4.92 -6.86
C SER A 48 13.73 5.16 -8.05
N GLU A 49 12.45 4.84 -7.88
CA GLU A 49 11.42 4.96 -8.92
C GLU A 49 10.35 6.03 -8.59
N HIS A 50 10.38 6.56 -7.38
CA HIS A 50 9.35 7.47 -6.85
C HIS A 50 9.88 8.90 -6.71
N GLU A 51 9.03 9.90 -6.97
CA GLU A 51 9.42 11.30 -6.78
C GLU A 51 9.24 11.77 -5.32
N LYS A 52 8.23 11.24 -4.62
CA LYS A 52 7.82 11.71 -3.28
C LYS A 52 7.27 10.57 -2.44
N ILE A 53 7.41 10.71 -1.13
CA ILE A 53 6.77 9.85 -0.13
C ILE A 53 6.14 10.70 0.97
N LYS A 54 4.98 10.26 1.48
CA LYS A 54 4.25 10.92 2.56
C LYS A 54 3.48 9.87 3.37
N TRP A 55 3.47 10.04 4.69
CA TRP A 55 2.49 9.39 5.56
C TRP A 55 1.16 10.14 5.48
N ALA A 56 0.09 9.44 5.13
CA ALA A 56 -1.24 10.00 4.95
C ALA A 56 -2.29 9.14 5.66
N THR A 57 -3.31 9.80 6.20
CA THR A 57 -4.53 9.16 6.70
C THR A 57 -5.37 8.63 5.54
N ILE A 58 -6.32 7.73 5.82
CA ILE A 58 -7.23 7.21 4.78
C ILE A 58 -8.04 8.35 4.13
N GLU A 59 -8.50 9.33 4.91
CA GLU A 59 -9.25 10.47 4.37
C GLU A 59 -8.38 11.34 3.46
N GLU A 60 -7.10 11.55 3.79
CA GLU A 60 -6.16 12.21 2.89
C GLU A 60 -5.95 11.41 1.61
N ILE A 61 -5.75 10.09 1.69
CA ILE A 61 -5.57 9.21 0.53
C ILE A 61 -6.75 9.32 -0.45
N LYS A 62 -7.99 9.34 0.04
CA LYS A 62 -9.20 9.52 -0.80
C LYS A 62 -9.26 10.86 -1.53
N SER A 63 -8.53 11.87 -1.05
CA SER A 63 -8.46 13.20 -1.67
C SER A 63 -7.28 13.38 -2.63
N LEU A 64 -6.38 12.39 -2.69
CA LEU A 64 -5.22 12.40 -3.57
C LEU A 64 -5.54 11.72 -4.90
N ASP A 65 -4.76 12.03 -5.93
CA ASP A 65 -4.89 11.46 -7.27
C ASP A 65 -4.27 10.04 -7.31
N PHE A 66 -5.06 9.04 -6.95
CA PHE A 66 -4.69 7.63 -7.02
C PHE A 66 -5.32 6.96 -8.24
N VAL A 67 -4.64 5.95 -8.78
CA VAL A 67 -5.22 5.11 -9.83
C VAL A 67 -6.41 4.31 -9.28
N ASP A 68 -7.40 4.07 -10.14
CA ASP A 68 -8.66 3.43 -9.75
C ASP A 68 -8.46 2.08 -9.04
N SER A 69 -7.44 1.30 -9.43
CA SER A 69 -7.13 -0.01 -8.83
C SER A 69 -6.80 0.08 -7.34
N ASP A 70 -6.06 1.10 -6.92
CA ASP A 70 -5.67 1.27 -5.51
C ASP A 70 -6.88 1.69 -4.66
N LEU A 71 -7.77 2.50 -5.23
CA LEU A 71 -9.00 2.93 -4.59
C LEU A 71 -9.95 1.76 -4.29
N LEU A 72 -9.87 0.65 -5.03
CA LEU A 72 -10.66 -0.57 -4.78
C LEU A 72 -10.40 -1.18 -3.40
N LEU A 73 -9.20 -0.98 -2.85
CA LEU A 73 -8.79 -1.58 -1.57
C LEU A 73 -9.24 -0.77 -0.37
N ILE A 74 -9.45 0.55 -0.52
CA ILE A 74 -9.61 1.49 0.58
C ILE A 74 -10.76 1.11 1.52
N GLN A 75 -11.93 0.76 0.98
CA GLN A 75 -13.08 0.39 1.81
C GLN A 75 -12.82 -0.87 2.66
N GLN A 76 -12.06 -1.83 2.14
CA GLN A 76 -11.72 -3.05 2.88
C GLN A 76 -10.69 -2.76 3.98
N ILE A 77 -9.70 -1.93 3.67
CA ILE A 77 -8.69 -1.46 4.62
C ILE A 77 -9.37 -0.69 5.77
N GLU A 78 -10.29 0.21 5.47
CA GLU A 78 -11.06 0.95 6.50
C GLU A 78 -11.83 0.03 7.43
N LYS A 79 -12.54 -0.94 6.85
CA LYS A 79 -13.27 -1.94 7.64
C LYS A 79 -12.32 -2.73 8.52
N LYS A 80 -11.19 -3.21 8.00
CA LYS A 80 -10.19 -3.96 8.77
C LYS A 80 -9.68 -3.15 9.96
N LEU A 81 -9.26 -1.89 9.73
CA LEU A 81 -8.76 -1.00 10.76
C LEU A 81 -9.82 -0.64 11.83
N ALA A 82 -11.10 -0.57 11.46
CA ALA A 82 -12.18 -0.29 12.41
C ALA A 82 -12.44 -1.45 13.38
N HIS A 83 -12.19 -2.71 12.99
CA HIS A 83 -12.39 -3.89 13.85
C HIS A 83 -11.19 -4.17 14.78
N GLU A 84 -10.08 -3.46 14.62
CA GLU A 84 -8.88 -3.58 15.47
C GLU A 84 -8.86 -2.59 16.64
N LYS A 85 -9.86 -1.70 16.73
CA LYS A 85 -10.04 -0.73 17.84
C LYS A 85 -10.85 -1.32 18.98
#